data_AF-A0AB37H9M7-F1
#
_entry.id   AF-A0AB37H9M7-F1
#
_cell.length_a   1.000
_cell.length_b   1.000
_cell.length_c   1.000
_cell.angle_alpha   90.00
_cell.angle_beta   90.00
_cell.angle_gamma   90.00
#
_symmetry.space_group_name_H-M   'P 1'
#
loop_
_entity.id
_entity.type
_entity.pdbx_description
1 polymer ?
#
loop_
_entity_poly.entity_id
_entity_poly.type
_entity_poly.pdbx_seq_one_letter_code
_entity_poly.pdbx_strand_id
1 'polypeptide(L)' 'MKQYSEKGGSILELSNARTREERIFDYQMKIAELEHIQSYAKSKENEKLISNYKQQINYENRPSAFRGCNY' A
#
# COMPACT_ATOMS: atom_id res chain seq x y z
N MET A 1 -16.94 -28.94 -34.67
CA MET A 1 -16.10 -27.74 -34.55
C MET A 1 -16.58 -26.94 -33.34
N LYS A 2 -15.66 -26.63 -32.42
CA LYS A 2 -15.95 -26.07 -31.10
C LYS A 2 -16.47 -24.63 -31.21
N GLN A 3 -17.53 -24.34 -30.47
CA GLN A 3 -18.06 -23.01 -30.21
C GLN A 3 -17.08 -22.29 -29.27
N TYR A 4 -16.56 -21.13 -29.65
CA TYR A 4 -15.85 -20.21 -28.76
C TYR A 4 -16.86 -19.13 -28.38
N SER A 5 -17.53 -19.30 -27.24
CA SER A 5 -17.12 -18.83 -25.90
C SER A 5 -17.25 -17.31 -25.77
N GLU A 6 -18.17 -16.94 -24.89
CA GLU A 6 -18.63 -15.61 -24.53
C GLU A 6 -17.47 -14.64 -24.34
N LYS A 7 -17.44 -13.60 -25.16
CA LYS A 7 -16.67 -12.38 -24.84
C LYS A 7 -17.39 -11.65 -23.70
N GLY A 8 -17.27 -12.19 -22.49
CA GLY A 8 -17.32 -11.40 -21.27
C GLY A 8 -16.07 -10.53 -21.21
N GLY A 9 -16.02 -9.48 -22.02
CA GLY A 9 -15.01 -8.44 -21.89
C GLY A 9 -15.31 -7.67 -20.61
N SER A 10 -14.67 -8.05 -19.50
CA SER A 10 -14.65 -7.24 -18.28
C SER A 10 -13.98 -5.90 -18.62
N ILE A 11 -14.78 -4.83 -18.62
CA ILE A 11 -14.39 -3.44 -18.89
C ILE A 11 -13.53 -2.85 -17.72
N LEU A 12 -12.68 -3.64 -17.06
CA LEU A 12 -11.95 -3.14 -15.87
C LEU A 12 -10.58 -3.76 -15.58
N GLU A 13 -9.88 -4.26 -16.60
CA GLU A 13 -8.44 -4.53 -16.49
C GLU A 13 -7.62 -3.34 -17.01
N LEU A 14 -7.73 -2.22 -16.32
CA LEU A 14 -6.67 -1.22 -16.28
C LEU A 14 -6.15 -1.23 -14.85
N SER A 15 -4.94 -1.77 -14.66
CA SER A 15 -4.16 -1.66 -13.45
C SER A 15 -3.85 -0.19 -13.18
N ASN A 16 -4.81 0.54 -12.61
CA ASN A 16 -4.60 1.90 -12.18
C ASN A 16 -3.62 1.85 -11.02
N ALA A 17 -2.35 2.15 -11.31
CA ALA A 17 -1.37 2.44 -10.28
C ALA A 17 -1.99 3.50 -9.35
N ARG A 18 -2.14 3.16 -8.07
CA ARG A 18 -2.70 4.08 -7.07
C ARG A 18 -1.96 5.41 -7.13
N THR A 19 -2.63 6.51 -6.88
CA THR A 19 -1.99 7.81 -6.67
C THR A 19 -1.10 7.78 -5.43
N ARG A 20 -0.20 8.75 -5.30
CA ARG A 20 0.66 8.88 -4.12
C ARG A 20 -0.20 9.09 -2.86
N GLU A 21 -1.21 9.95 -2.97
CA GLU A 21 -2.13 10.31 -1.91
C GLU A 21 -2.92 9.09 -1.42
N GLU A 22 -3.42 8.26 -2.33
CA GLU A 22 -4.10 7.00 -2.00
C GLU A 22 -3.17 6.01 -1.30
N ARG A 23 -1.90 5.90 -1.73
CA ARG A 23 -0.93 5.03 -1.04
C ARG A 23 -0.62 5.52 0.38
N ILE A 24 -0.41 6.83 0.55
CA ILE A 24 -0.17 7.43 1.87
C ILE A 24 -1.38 7.21 2.79
N PHE A 25 -2.59 7.44 2.29
CA PHE A 25 -3.82 7.22 3.04
C PHE A 25 -3.93 5.77 3.52
N ASP A 26 -3.69 4.80 2.64
CA ASP A 26 -3.73 3.38 3.00
C ASP A 26 -2.69 3.01 4.07
N TYR A 27 -1.47 3.52 3.97
CA TYR A 27 -0.44 3.30 4.98
C TYR A 27 -0.85 3.89 6.34
N GLN A 28 -1.45 5.09 6.35
CA GLN A 28 -1.96 5.71 7.58
C GLN A 28 -3.08 4.88 8.21
N MET A 29 -4.02 4.38 7.40
CA MET A 29 -5.09 3.50 7.86
C MET A 29 -4.53 2.20 8.47
N LYS A 30 -3.53 1.59 7.83
CA LYS A 30 -2.86 0.38 8.34
C LYS A 30 -2.12 0.62 9.66
N ILE A 31 -1.47 1.78 9.81
CA ILE A 31 -0.84 2.17 11.07
C ILE A 31 -1.90 2.30 12.17
N ALA A 32 -3.00 3.00 11.91
CA ALA A 32 -4.06 3.20 12.91
C ALA A 32 -4.69 1.87 13.37
N GLU A 33 -4.93 0.94 12.43
CA GLU A 33 -5.42 -0.41 12.71
C GLU A 33 -4.45 -1.18 13.64
N LEU A 34 -3.14 -1.14 13.34
CA LEU A 34 -2.13 -1.82 14.14
C LEU A 34 -1.93 -1.16 15.52
N GLU A 35 -1.96 0.16 15.60
CA GLU A 35 -1.86 0.92 16.86
C GLU A 35 -3.09 0.65 17.75
N HIS A 36 -4.28 0.49 17.16
CA HIS A 36 -5.47 0.05 17.88
C HIS A 36 -5.30 -1.36 18.45
N ILE A 37 -4.82 -2.33 17.67
CA ILE A 37 -4.56 -3.69 18.17
C ILE A 37 -3.52 -3.67 19.31
N GLN A 38 -2.45 -2.88 19.16
CA GLN A 38 -1.40 -2.71 20.18
C GLN A 38 -1.91 -2.17 21.51
N SER A 39 -2.99 -1.37 21.49
CA SER A 39 -3.60 -0.84 22.71
C SER A 39 -4.14 -1.95 23.63
N TYR A 40 -4.51 -3.10 23.05
CA TYR A 40 -4.97 -4.28 23.79
C TYR A 40 -3.85 -5.29 24.03
N ALA A 41 -3.01 -5.54 23.03
CA ALA A 41 -1.98 -6.57 23.09
C ALA A 41 -0.70 -6.09 22.41
N LYS A 42 0.32 -5.81 23.22
CA LYS A 42 1.59 -5.31 22.71
C LYS A 42 2.35 -6.39 21.94
N SER A 43 2.75 -6.09 20.70
CA SER A 43 3.50 -7.03 19.85
C SER A 43 4.67 -6.33 19.14
N LYS A 44 5.87 -6.91 19.23
CA LYS A 44 7.06 -6.43 18.51
C LYS A 44 6.90 -6.52 16.98
N GLU A 45 6.10 -7.46 16.51
CA GLU A 45 5.82 -7.62 15.08
C GLU A 45 5.00 -6.43 14.56
N ASN A 46 3.95 -6.05 15.29
CA ASN A 46 3.13 -4.90 14.94
C ASN A 46 3.94 -3.59 15.03
N GLU A 47 4.86 -3.46 15.99
CA GLU A 47 5.79 -2.30 16.06
C GLU A 47 6.66 -2.20 14.80
N LYS A 48 7.19 -3.35 14.34
CA LYS A 48 7.99 -3.43 13.11
C LYS A 48 7.16 -3.05 11.87
N LEU A 49 5.93 -3.56 11.77
CA LEU A 49 5.02 -3.23 10.66
C LEU A 49 4.66 -1.74 10.64
N ILE A 50 4.31 -1.16 11.80
CA ILE A 50 4.04 0.29 11.92
C ILE A 50 5.26 1.09 11.46
N SER A 51 6.47 0.73 11.90
CA SER A 51 7.71 1.38 11.48
C SER A 51 7.91 1.30 9.95
N ASN A 52 7.67 0.13 9.35
CA ASN A 52 7.79 -0.05 7.91
C ASN A 52 6.81 0.86 7.14
N TYR A 53 5.54 0.94 7.56
CA TYR A 53 4.57 1.83 6.91
C TYR A 53 4.95 3.31 7.06
N LYS A 54 5.46 3.72 8.22
CA LYS A 54 5.99 5.08 8.43
C LYS A 54 7.15 5.39 7.47
N GLN A 55 8.05 4.42 7.23
CA GLN A 55 9.12 4.56 6.24
C GLN A 55 8.59 4.66 4.80
N GLN A 56 7.54 3.91 4.44
CA GLN A 56 6.91 4.01 3.12
C GLN A 56 6.26 5.38 2.90
N ILE A 57 5.57 5.93 3.90
CA ILE A 57 5.03 7.31 3.84
C ILE A 57 6.17 8.30 3.63
N ASN A 58 7.29 8.16 4.35
CA ASN A 58 8.45 9.02 4.17
C ASN A 58 9.04 8.90 2.76
N TYR A 59 9.15 7.69 2.21
CA TYR A 59 9.59 7.47 0.83
C TYR A 59 8.65 8.14 -0.18
N GLU A 60 7.34 7.98 0.00
CA GLU A 60 6.33 8.63 -0.82
C GLU A 60 6.30 10.14 -0.66
N ASN A 61 6.82 10.70 0.43
CA ASN A 61 6.95 12.14 0.62
C ASN A 61 8.28 12.71 0.14
N ARG A 62 9.29 11.87 -0.15
CA ARG A 62 10.56 12.35 -0.68
C ARG A 62 10.35 13.00 -2.05
N PRO A 63 10.98 14.16 -2.31
CA PRO A 63 11.03 14.72 -3.65
C PRO A 63 11.62 13.70 -4.62
N SER A 64 11.10 13.66 -5.84
CA SER A 64 11.47 12.66 -6.86
C SER A 64 12.97 12.58 -7.12
N ALA A 65 13.69 13.71 -7.03
CA ALA A 65 15.14 13.80 -7.18
C ALA A 65 15.95 12.98 -6.14
N PHE A 66 15.33 12.59 -5.02
CA PHE A 66 15.97 11.84 -3.94
C PHE A 66 15.43 10.41 -3.80
N ARG A 67 14.52 9.97 -4.69
CA ARG A 67 14.04 8.58 -4.75
C ARG A 67 15.02 7.77 -5.61
N GLY A 68 15.92 7.00 -4.98
CA GLY A 68 16.90 6.15 -5.66
C GLY A 68 18.38 6.43 -5.35
N CYS A 69 18.68 7.48 -4.59
CA CYS A 69 20.02 7.64 -4.00
C CYS A 69 20.12 6.71 -2.77
N ASN A 70 20.69 5.52 -2.96
CA ASN A 70 21.29 4.75 -1.88
C ASN A 70 22.55 5.51 -1.44
N TYR A 71 22.48 6.22 -0.31
CA TYR A 71 23.69 6.59 0.43
C TYR A 71 24.08 5.43 1.32
#